data_AF-A0A1E4ZTK2-F1
#
_entry.id   AF-A0A1E4ZTK2-F1
#
_cell.length_a   1.000
_cell.length_b   1.000
_cell.length_c   1.000
_cell.angle_alpha   90.00
_cell.angle_beta   90.00
_cell.angle_gamma   90.00
#
_symmetry.space_group_name_H-M   'P 1'
#
loop_
_entity.id
_entity.type
_entity.pdbx_description
1 polymer ?
#
loop_
_entity_poly.entity_id
_entity_poly.type
_entity_poly.pdbx_seq_one_letter_code
_entity_poly.pdbx_strand_id
1 'polypeptide(L)'
;MQEPATETPRERRTAFVQTLIEFNSQRSWYSRRAARLKSRAERTDMFIIVCGALITALPILKPTATHWVDIVIACLGVGVVLAQGAQRTFRHGEVWPGYRKASEQMKRETRLFTNSIGIYDTEESVARNQYAIRLEAIIAAEQKIFFDLQASSKSSAGR
;
A
#
# COMPACT_ATOMS: atom_id res chain seq x y z
N MET A 1 -5.50 -7.57 52.89
CA MET A 1 -6.27 -7.74 51.63
C MET A 1 -5.88 -6.58 50.73
N GLN A 2 -5.01 -6.81 49.76
CA GLN A 2 -4.66 -5.81 48.75
C GLN A 2 -5.88 -5.67 47.83
N GLU A 3 -6.52 -4.51 47.76
CA GLU A 3 -7.47 -4.23 46.67
C GLU A 3 -6.73 -4.41 45.34
N PRO A 4 -7.28 -5.16 44.36
CA PRO A 4 -6.68 -5.22 43.05
C PRO A 4 -6.73 -3.81 42.45
N ALA A 5 -5.57 -3.29 42.05
CA ALA A 5 -5.46 -1.98 41.40
C ALA A 5 -6.50 -1.88 40.29
N THR A 6 -7.43 -0.93 40.41
CA THR A 6 -8.47 -0.70 39.41
C THR A 6 -7.77 -0.27 38.12
N GLU A 7 -7.66 -1.18 37.15
CA GLU A 7 -7.09 -0.87 35.84
C GLU A 7 -7.72 0.41 35.29
N THR A 8 -6.89 1.33 34.80
CA THR A 8 -7.37 2.56 34.21
C THR A 8 -8.18 2.25 32.93
N PRO A 9 -9.16 3.08 32.56
CA PRO A 9 -9.89 2.90 31.29
C PRO A 9 -8.97 2.77 30.08
N ARG A 10 -7.84 3.50 30.10
CA ARG A 10 -6.81 3.45 29.06
C ARG A 10 -6.12 2.09 28.99
N GLU A 11 -5.80 1.47 30.12
CA GLU A 11 -5.17 0.14 30.18
C GLU A 11 -6.13 -0.93 29.62
N ARG A 12 -7.40 -0.91 30.03
CA ARG A 12 -8.43 -1.82 29.49
C ARG A 12 -8.57 -1.71 27.97
N ARG A 13 -8.59 -0.48 27.44
CA ARG A 13 -8.65 -0.23 26.00
C ARG A 13 -7.40 -0.69 25.27
N THR A 14 -6.23 -0.49 25.87
CA THR A 14 -4.95 -0.93 25.31
C THR A 14 -4.87 -2.46 25.27
N ALA A 15 -5.30 -3.11 26.35
CA ALA A 15 -5.43 -4.56 26.42
C ALA A 15 -6.41 -5.07 25.35
N PHE A 16 -7.58 -4.44 25.19
CA PHE A 16 -8.53 -4.80 24.13
C PHE A 16 -7.91 -4.70 22.71
N VAL A 17 -7.20 -3.60 22.41
CA VAL A 17 -6.49 -3.43 21.13
C VAL A 17 -5.40 -4.49 20.92
N GLN A 18 -4.69 -4.90 21.98
CA GLN A 18 -3.70 -5.97 21.91
C GLN A 18 -4.35 -7.36 21.76
N THR A 19 -5.50 -7.58 22.39
CA THR A 19 -6.26 -8.84 22.34
C THR A 19 -6.92 -9.05 20.98
N LEU A 20 -7.19 -7.96 20.26
CA LEU A 20 -7.38 -7.98 18.80
C LEU A 20 -6.03 -8.33 18.13
N ILE A 21 -5.58 -9.57 18.31
CA ILE A 21 -4.35 -10.17 17.75
C ILE A 21 -4.31 -9.98 16.22
N GLU A 22 -5.49 -9.96 15.59
CA GLU A 22 -5.67 -9.63 14.18
C GLU A 22 -5.29 -8.19 13.84
N PHE A 23 -5.50 -7.21 14.70
CA PHE A 23 -5.33 -5.81 14.31
C PHE A 23 -3.87 -5.40 14.08
N ASN A 24 -2.97 -5.75 15.01
CA ASN A 24 -1.56 -5.37 14.88
C ASN A 24 -0.85 -6.20 13.80
N SER A 25 -1.27 -7.47 13.65
CA SER A 25 -0.80 -8.34 12.58
C SER A 25 -1.32 -7.88 11.20
N GLN A 26 -2.60 -7.53 11.07
CA GLN A 26 -3.19 -6.95 9.86
C GLN A 26 -2.53 -5.62 9.52
N ARG A 27 -2.39 -4.70 10.47
CA ARG A 27 -1.78 -3.39 10.22
C ARG A 27 -0.33 -3.51 9.73
N SER A 28 0.46 -4.39 10.34
CA SER A 28 1.83 -4.64 9.89
C SER A 28 1.88 -5.35 8.53
N TRP A 29 0.90 -6.21 8.22
CA TRP A 29 0.72 -6.79 6.89
C TRP A 29 0.44 -5.70 5.84
N TYR A 30 -0.51 -4.80 6.09
CA TYR A 30 -0.86 -3.68 5.22
C TYR A 30 0.33 -2.75 4.97
N SER A 31 1.07 -2.39 6.03
CA SER A 31 2.28 -1.56 5.91
C SER A 31 3.37 -2.24 5.07
N ARG A 32 3.67 -3.52 5.35
CA ARG A 32 4.66 -4.30 4.58
C ARG A 32 4.22 -4.53 3.13
N ARG A 33 2.93 -4.67 2.88
CA ARG A 33 2.37 -4.81 1.53
C ARG A 33 2.52 -3.50 0.74
N ALA A 34 2.15 -2.37 1.34
CA ALA A 34 2.33 -1.05 0.75
C ALA A 34 3.80 -0.76 0.42
N ALA A 35 4.72 -1.03 1.35
CA ALA A 35 6.15 -0.83 1.15
C ALA A 35 6.69 -1.67 -0.03
N ARG A 36 6.31 -2.96 -0.10
CA ARG A 36 6.73 -3.84 -1.21
C ARG A 36 6.20 -3.38 -2.56
N LEU A 37 4.94 -2.94 -2.62
CA LEU A 37 4.34 -2.43 -3.86
C LEU A 37 5.00 -1.13 -4.32
N LYS A 38 5.26 -0.20 -3.40
CA LYS A 38 6.00 1.04 -3.66
C LYS A 38 7.38 0.75 -4.23
N SER A 39 8.19 -0.06 -3.55
CA SER A 39 9.55 -0.37 -4.02
C SER A 39 9.56 -1.11 -5.36
N ARG A 40 8.56 -1.93 -5.66
CA ARG A 40 8.44 -2.55 -6.99
C ARG A 40 8.11 -1.52 -8.06
N ALA A 41 7.17 -0.61 -7.80
CA ALA A 41 6.82 0.47 -8.73
C ALA A 41 8.04 1.35 -9.03
N GLU A 42 8.70 1.87 -7.98
CA GLU A 42 9.88 2.74 -8.11
C GLU A 42 11.05 2.05 -8.83
N ARG A 43 11.28 0.75 -8.58
CA ARG A 43 12.31 -0.02 -9.29
C ARG A 43 11.99 -0.18 -10.77
N THR A 44 10.73 -0.39 -11.14
CA THR A 44 10.33 -0.50 -12.55
C THR A 44 10.43 0.85 -13.26
N ASP A 45 10.02 1.95 -12.60
CA ASP A 45 10.20 3.31 -13.13
C ASP A 45 11.68 3.63 -13.36
N MET A 46 12.52 3.35 -12.37
CA MET A 46 13.97 3.55 -12.48
C MET A 46 14.58 2.74 -13.63
N PHE A 47 14.16 1.48 -13.79
CA PHE A 47 14.61 0.64 -14.91
C PHE A 47 14.23 1.25 -16.26
N ILE A 48 12.99 1.72 -16.42
CA ILE A 48 12.53 2.37 -17.66
C ILE A 48 13.36 3.62 -17.96
N ILE A 49 13.61 4.46 -16.96
CA ILE A 49 14.41 5.68 -17.11
C ILE A 49 15.85 5.34 -17.55
N VAL A 50 16.49 4.38 -16.89
CA VAL A 50 17.87 3.96 -17.24
C VAL A 50 17.91 3.39 -18.65
N CYS A 51 16.98 2.51 -19.02
CA CYS A 51 16.93 1.96 -20.37
C CYS A 51 16.67 3.06 -21.42
N GLY A 52 15.76 4.01 -21.16
CA GLY A 52 15.50 5.13 -22.06
C GLY A 52 16.72 6.04 -22.25
N ALA A 53 17.47 6.31 -21.18
CA ALA A 53 18.72 7.05 -21.23
C ALA A 53 19.78 6.31 -22.06
N LEU A 54 19.94 4.99 -21.85
CA LEU A 54 20.88 4.16 -22.60
C LEU A 54 20.51 4.07 -24.09
N ILE A 55 19.23 3.89 -24.42
CA ILE A 55 18.73 3.91 -25.81
C ILE A 55 19.11 5.23 -26.51
N THR A 56 19.05 6.35 -25.79
CA THR A 56 19.38 7.68 -26.33
C THR A 56 20.89 7.89 -26.48
N ALA A 57 21.70 7.35 -25.55
CA ALA A 57 23.15 7.56 -25.51
C ALA A 57 23.95 6.61 -26.42
N LEU A 58 23.53 5.34 -26.52
CA LEU A 58 24.24 4.29 -27.27
C LEU A 58 24.47 4.59 -28.76
N PRO A 59 23.58 5.30 -29.50
CA PRO A 59 23.83 5.67 -30.88
C PRO A 59 25.13 6.44 -31.12
N ILE A 60 25.67 7.13 -30.11
CA ILE A 60 26.96 7.86 -30.20
C ILE A 60 28.14 6.92 -30.49
N LEU A 61 28.06 5.65 -30.08
CA LEU A 61 29.12 4.66 -30.25
C LEU A 61 29.10 3.94 -31.61
N LYS A 62 28.06 4.17 -32.42
CA LYS A 62 27.88 3.54 -33.75
C LYS A 62 29.05 3.69 -34.72
N PRO A 63 29.78 4.83 -34.79
CA PRO A 63 30.92 4.97 -35.69
C PRO A 63 32.05 3.96 -35.44
N THR A 64 32.13 3.41 -34.22
CA THR A 64 33.17 2.47 -33.78
C THR A 64 32.68 1.03 -33.56
N ALA A 65 31.36 0.81 -33.56
CA ALA A 65 30.75 -0.43 -33.09
C ALA A 65 29.42 -0.69 -33.81
N THR A 66 29.47 -1.31 -34.99
CA THR A 66 28.41 -1.11 -36.00
C THR A 66 27.18 -2.01 -35.84
N HIS A 67 27.29 -3.23 -35.30
CA HIS A 67 26.15 -4.18 -35.28
C HIS A 67 25.64 -4.56 -33.88
N TRP A 68 26.52 -4.68 -32.88
CA TRP A 68 26.07 -5.07 -31.54
C TRP A 68 25.30 -3.96 -30.83
N VAL A 69 25.59 -2.69 -31.15
CA VAL A 69 24.93 -1.51 -30.57
C VAL A 69 23.43 -1.50 -30.92
N ASP A 70 23.07 -1.83 -32.16
CA ASP A 70 21.67 -1.90 -32.59
C ASP A 70 20.92 -3.03 -31.89
N ILE A 71 21.57 -4.19 -31.70
CA ILE A 71 20.99 -5.31 -30.94
C ILE A 71 20.74 -4.91 -29.48
N VAL A 72 21.68 -4.21 -28.84
CA VAL A 72 21.50 -3.74 -27.46
C VAL A 72 20.37 -2.71 -27.36
N ILE A 73 20.31 -1.75 -28.27
CA ILE A 73 19.21 -0.76 -28.31
C ILE A 73 17.85 -1.45 -28.47
N ALA A 74 17.76 -2.43 -29.39
CA ALA A 74 16.53 -3.20 -29.59
C ALA A 74 16.13 -3.98 -28.33
N CYS A 75 17.08 -4.66 -27.69
CA CYS A 75 16.84 -5.38 -26.43
C CYS A 75 16.39 -4.45 -25.30
N LEU A 76 16.99 -3.27 -25.16
CA LEU A 76 16.57 -2.26 -24.20
C LEU A 76 15.15 -1.77 -24.49
N GLY A 77 14.81 -1.54 -25.76
CA GLY A 77 13.46 -1.14 -26.17
C GLY A 77 12.40 -2.19 -25.80
N VAL A 78 12.68 -3.47 -26.08
CA VAL A 78 11.81 -4.59 -25.65
C VAL A 78 11.67 -4.61 -24.13
N GLY A 79 12.78 -4.44 -23.40
CA GLY A 79 12.77 -4.38 -21.94
C GLY A 79 11.87 -3.25 -21.41
N VAL A 80 11.92 -2.07 -22.01
CA VAL A 80 11.06 -0.93 -21.65
C VAL A 80 9.59 -1.25 -21.90
N VAL A 81 9.24 -1.81 -23.06
CA VAL A 81 7.86 -2.15 -23.40
C VAL A 81 7.30 -3.19 -22.42
N LEU A 82 8.07 -4.23 -22.09
CA LEU A 82 7.66 -5.24 -21.12
C LEU A 82 7.50 -4.65 -19.71
N ALA A 83 8.42 -3.76 -19.30
CA ALA A 83 8.36 -3.09 -18.01
C ALA A 83 7.12 -2.17 -17.88
N GLN A 84 6.82 -1.37 -18.91
CA GLN A 84 5.63 -0.52 -18.96
C GLN A 84 4.35 -1.36 -19.00
N GLY A 85 4.32 -2.43 -19.79
CA GLY A 85 3.22 -3.39 -19.84
C GLY A 85 2.96 -4.04 -18.47
N ALA A 86 4.02 -4.44 -17.76
CA ALA A 86 3.91 -4.94 -16.40
C ALA A 86 3.39 -3.87 -15.43
N GLN A 87 3.88 -2.62 -15.49
CA GLN A 87 3.35 -1.54 -14.65
C GLN A 87 1.87 -1.27 -14.89
N ARG A 88 1.44 -1.23 -16.16
CA ARG A 88 0.05 -1.03 -16.54
C ARG A 88 -0.85 -2.17 -16.10
N THR A 89 -0.35 -3.41 -16.17
CA THR A 89 -1.09 -4.62 -15.78
C THR A 89 -1.26 -4.73 -14.27
N PHE A 90 -0.19 -4.49 -13.51
CA PHE A 90 -0.21 -4.71 -12.07
C PHE A 90 -0.55 -3.45 -11.25
N ARG A 91 -0.58 -2.26 -11.88
CA ARG A 91 -0.91 -0.94 -11.29
C ARG A 91 -0.36 -0.74 -9.88
N HIS A 92 0.86 -1.23 -9.65
CA HIS A 92 1.46 -1.25 -8.31
C HIS A 92 1.54 0.15 -7.69
N GLY A 93 1.74 1.18 -8.54
CA GLY A 93 1.77 2.60 -8.18
C GLY A 93 0.44 3.16 -7.66
N GLU A 94 -0.70 2.60 -8.06
CA GLU A 94 -2.03 3.10 -7.71
C GLU A 94 -2.63 2.40 -6.50
N VAL A 95 -2.17 1.17 -6.22
CA VAL A 95 -2.68 0.33 -5.14
C VAL A 95 -1.98 0.64 -3.81
N TRP A 96 -0.67 0.94 -3.83
CA TRP A 96 0.08 1.20 -2.59
C TRP A 96 -0.43 2.40 -1.76
N PRO A 97 -0.90 3.52 -2.34
CA PRO A 97 -1.41 4.65 -1.56
C PRO A 97 -2.69 4.27 -0.81
N GLY A 98 -3.54 3.42 -1.39
CA GLY A 98 -4.74 2.88 -0.75
C GLY A 98 -4.39 2.08 0.51
N TYR A 99 -3.47 1.12 0.39
CA TYR A 99 -2.98 0.35 1.54
C TYR A 99 -2.30 1.21 2.61
N ARG A 100 -1.53 2.25 2.20
CA ARG A 100 -0.89 3.18 3.13
C ARG A 100 -1.92 4.02 3.88
N LYS A 101 -2.94 4.53 3.17
CA LYS A 101 -4.04 5.32 3.73
C LYS A 101 -4.83 4.51 4.74
N ALA A 102 -5.21 3.27 4.40
CA ALA A 102 -5.90 2.36 5.32
C ALA A 102 -5.07 2.12 6.60
N SER A 103 -3.77 1.86 6.46
CA SER A 103 -2.86 1.67 7.61
C SER A 103 -2.77 2.90 8.52
N GLU A 104 -2.71 4.11 7.96
CA GLU A 104 -2.70 5.34 8.76
C GLU A 104 -4.06 5.66 9.38
N GLN A 105 -5.17 5.37 8.69
CA GLN A 105 -6.51 5.51 9.25
C GLN A 105 -6.70 4.59 10.45
N MET A 106 -6.31 3.32 10.33
CA MET A 106 -6.30 2.37 11.45
C MET A 106 -5.47 2.89 12.63
N LYS A 107 -4.26 3.42 12.37
CA LYS A 107 -3.39 4.00 13.41
C LYS A 107 -4.02 5.21 14.10
N ARG A 108 -4.71 6.06 13.36
CA ARG A 108 -5.42 7.23 13.90
C ARG A 108 -6.58 6.76 14.78
N GLU A 109 -7.37 5.81 14.31
CA GLU A 109 -8.54 5.32 15.03
C GLU A 109 -8.17 4.67 16.36
N THR A 110 -7.09 3.86 16.38
CA THR A 110 -6.56 3.30 17.64
C THR A 110 -6.19 4.39 18.64
N ARG A 111 -5.54 5.48 18.18
CA ARG A 111 -5.16 6.58 19.06
C ARG A 111 -6.36 7.35 19.61
N LEU A 112 -7.43 7.48 18.83
CA LEU A 112 -8.67 8.10 19.29
C LEU A 112 -9.38 7.21 20.33
N PHE A 113 -9.46 5.91 20.07
CA PHE A 113 -10.07 4.94 20.97
C PHE A 113 -9.35 4.85 22.32
N THR A 114 -8.03 4.63 22.31
CA THR A 114 -7.22 4.46 23.53
C THR A 114 -7.24 5.70 24.43
N ASN A 115 -7.35 6.90 23.84
CA ASN A 115 -7.37 8.16 24.60
C ASN A 115 -8.80 8.66 24.91
N SER A 116 -9.84 7.89 24.59
CA SER A 116 -11.24 8.30 24.79
C SER A 116 -11.58 9.64 24.13
N ILE A 117 -11.14 9.86 22.89
CA ILE A 117 -11.33 11.15 22.20
C ILE A 117 -12.52 11.07 21.25
N GLY A 118 -13.37 12.11 21.28
CA GLY A 118 -14.45 12.31 20.33
C GLY A 118 -15.55 11.27 20.49
N ILE A 119 -15.83 10.49 19.44
CA ILE A 119 -16.90 9.47 19.45
C ILE A 119 -16.66 8.35 20.49
N TYR A 120 -15.43 8.25 21.00
CA TYR A 120 -15.01 7.26 22.00
C TYR A 120 -15.08 7.76 23.45
N ASP A 121 -15.49 9.01 23.66
CA ASP A 121 -15.82 9.57 24.98
C ASP A 121 -17.23 9.16 25.38
N THR A 122 -17.40 7.86 25.61
CA THR A 122 -18.68 7.21 25.91
C THR A 122 -18.42 5.96 26.75
N GLU A 123 -19.48 5.25 27.11
CA GLU A 123 -19.40 3.98 27.82
C GLU A 123 -18.48 2.98 27.10
N GLU A 124 -17.72 2.20 27.87
CA GLU A 124 -16.68 1.30 27.35
C GLU A 124 -17.21 0.27 26.34
N SER A 125 -18.42 -0.26 26.57
CA SER A 125 -19.08 -1.20 25.65
C SER A 125 -19.37 -0.55 24.29
N VAL A 126 -19.92 0.66 24.32
CA VAL A 126 -20.25 1.46 23.13
C VAL A 126 -18.99 1.88 22.39
N ALA A 127 -17.96 2.35 23.10
CA ALA A 127 -16.69 2.76 22.50
C ALA A 127 -16.01 1.60 21.76
N ARG A 128 -16.01 0.40 22.36
CA ARG A 128 -15.46 -0.82 21.72
C ARG A 128 -16.22 -1.20 20.46
N ASN A 129 -17.55 -1.19 20.51
CA ASN A 129 -18.37 -1.51 19.34
C ASN A 129 -18.14 -0.50 18.20
N GLN A 130 -18.14 0.80 18.52
CA GLN A 130 -17.85 1.84 17.53
C GLN A 130 -16.45 1.68 16.91
N TYR A 131 -15.45 1.29 17.70
CA TYR A 131 -14.10 1.03 17.20
C TYR A 131 -14.09 -0.13 16.20
N ALA A 132 -14.75 -1.25 16.51
CA ALA A 132 -14.86 -2.39 15.61
C ALA A 132 -15.54 -2.00 14.28
N ILE A 133 -16.68 -1.31 14.35
CA ILE A 133 -17.42 -0.86 13.15
C ILE A 133 -16.54 0.05 12.28
N ARG A 134 -15.76 0.95 12.89
CA ARG A 134 -14.88 1.87 12.15
C ARG A 134 -13.72 1.14 11.49
N LEU A 135 -13.14 0.15 12.14
CA LEU A 135 -12.11 -0.70 11.53
C LEU A 135 -12.66 -1.46 10.33
N GLU A 136 -13.83 -2.07 10.45
CA GLU A 136 -14.51 -2.75 9.34
C GLU A 136 -14.79 -1.79 8.18
N ALA A 137 -15.23 -0.56 8.47
CA ALA A 137 -15.44 0.45 7.44
C ALA A 137 -14.15 0.83 6.71
N ILE A 138 -13.00 0.90 7.40
CA ILE A 138 -11.69 1.16 6.77
C ILE A 138 -11.29 -0.01 5.86
N ILE A 139 -11.51 -1.24 6.29
CA ILE A 139 -11.21 -2.46 5.50
C ILE A 139 -12.11 -2.52 4.27
N ALA A 140 -13.43 -2.32 4.43
CA ALA A 140 -14.39 -2.33 3.34
C ALA A 140 -14.11 -1.23 2.31
N ALA A 141 -13.70 -0.04 2.77
CA ALA A 141 -13.30 1.05 1.88
C ALA A 141 -12.05 0.71 1.05
N GLU A 142 -11.09 0.00 1.63
CA GLU A 142 -9.90 -0.49 0.90
C GLU A 142 -10.28 -1.54 -0.15
N GLN A 143 -11.10 -2.52 0.22
CA GLN A 143 -11.56 -3.55 -0.73
C GLN A 143 -12.29 -2.94 -1.92
N LYS A 144 -13.12 -1.92 -1.68
CA LYS A 144 -13.80 -1.20 -2.76
C LYS A 144 -12.80 -0.57 -3.74
N ILE A 145 -11.75 0.08 -3.24
CA ILE A 145 -10.68 0.64 -4.10
C ILE A 145 -10.05 -0.45 -4.96
N PHE A 146 -9.78 -1.63 -4.39
CA PHE A 146 -9.23 -2.76 -5.14
C PHE A 146 -10.16 -3.25 -6.26
N PHE A 147 -11.47 -3.34 -6.01
CA PHE A 147 -12.44 -3.73 -7.02
C PHE A 147 -12.66 -2.64 -8.09
N ASP A 148 -12.73 -1.36 -7.70
CA ASP A 148 -12.88 -0.23 -8.63
C ASP A 148 -11.68 -0.12 -9.58
N LEU A 149 -10.46 -0.34 -9.06
CA LEU A 149 -9.24 -0.39 -9.87
C LEU A 149 -9.25 -1.56 -10.88
N GLN A 150 -9.84 -2.70 -10.51
CA GLN A 150 -10.00 -3.84 -11.43
C GLN A 150 -11.10 -3.60 -12.48
N ALA A 151 -12.23 -3.01 -12.09
CA ALA A 151 -13.32 -2.68 -13.01
C ALA A 151 -12.86 -1.67 -14.08
N SER A 152 -12.10 -0.66 -13.67
CA SER A 152 -11.50 0.33 -14.57
C SER A 152 -10.52 -0.30 -15.57
N SER A 153 -9.79 -1.33 -15.15
CA SER A 153 -8.87 -2.09 -16.02
C SER A 153 -9.62 -2.82 -17.13
N LYS A 154 -10.73 -3.52 -16.79
CA LYS A 154 -11.57 -4.23 -17.78
C LYS A 154 -12.23 -3.30 -18.80
N SER A 155 -12.69 -2.12 -18.38
CA SER A 155 -13.30 -1.12 -19.28
C SER A 155 -12.31 -0.52 -20.29
N SER A 156 -11.03 -0.41 -19.92
CA SER A 156 -9.98 0.12 -20.82
C SER A 156 -9.41 -0.92 -21.79
N ALA A 157 -9.62 -2.22 -21.55
CA ALA A 157 -9.17 -3.30 -22.43
C ALA A 157 -10.22 -3.71 -23.48
N GLY A 158 -11.47 -3.28 -23.31
CA GLY A 158 -12.59 -3.57 -24.21
C GLY A 158 -12.98 -2.41 -25.15
N ARG A 159 -12.10 -1.44 -25.35
CA ARG A 159 -12.28 -0.31 -26.27
C ARG A 159 -11.20 -0.29 -27.34
#